data_AF-A0A1C3NW86-F1
#
_entry.id   AF-A0A1C3NW86-F1
#
_cell.length_a   1.000
_cell.length_b   1.000
_cell.length_c   1.000
_cell.angle_alpha   90.00
_cell.angle_beta   90.00
_cell.angle_gamma   90.00
#
_symmetry.space_group_name_H-M   'P 1'
#
loop_
_entity.id
_entity.type
_entity.pdbx_description
1 polymer ?
#
loop_
_entity_poly.entity_id
_entity_poly.type
_entity_poly.pdbx_seq_one_letter_code
_entity_poly.pdbx_strand_id
1 'polypeptide(L)'
;MEAWQETVAAAPGWLFGGRALIVLAVLGLLVAEHRRARLLLAANVLLVFVAYFFWWGSAMAMPSLRDGLGPHYHMVALTPVVILAGSGACWLWRRLPGRFFARPARGPVAGVCLLALAAVTALAVPGKVNVQRYVNAVDKHVLDLVPNDLGGPAVVIVTPPTPSRYTQVPYHFLRNSPDLLDEVLYAADVGAATVGLAEQMPGRRLYRLRPDERIAADEPGSLRGSFVELRTVEGETIDVRVSAVVPANRPYASVYLRLGDRRETRPLTGTAGIDATRTVTWKLDGRSGAGLLASGVSPPASEAHPPAELVVGLVAGTTSDLARALRWEERIPLRQRPDGSLVLLAPGQGFRQVPELYGDAWVQATVTGTLGVAVESASLSNRADR
;
A
#
# COMPACT_ATOMS: atom_id res chain seq x y z
N MET A 1 6.54 -16.18 -18.63
CA MET A 1 6.43 -15.92 -20.08
C MET A 1 5.84 -14.53 -20.33
N GLU A 2 4.74 -14.15 -19.64
CA GLU A 2 4.14 -12.81 -19.70
C GLU A 2 5.13 -11.68 -19.35
N ALA A 3 5.85 -11.78 -18.23
CA ALA A 3 6.85 -10.78 -17.83
C ALA A 3 7.91 -10.48 -18.91
N TRP A 4 8.32 -11.50 -19.68
CA TRP A 4 9.26 -11.33 -20.80
C TRP A 4 8.61 -10.58 -21.98
N GLN A 5 7.38 -10.95 -22.33
CA GLN A 5 6.63 -10.28 -23.40
C GLN A 5 6.38 -8.81 -23.06
N GLU A 6 6.04 -8.51 -21.81
CA GLU A 6 5.82 -7.14 -21.33
C GLU A 6 7.11 -6.31 -21.33
N THR A 7 8.23 -6.89 -20.88
CA THR A 7 9.54 -6.24 -20.91
C THR A 7 9.95 -5.87 -22.33
N VAL A 8 9.79 -6.79 -23.29
CA VAL A 8 10.12 -6.57 -24.70
C VAL A 8 9.17 -5.55 -25.34
N ALA A 9 7.89 -5.54 -24.96
CA ALA A 9 6.91 -4.59 -25.48
C ALA A 9 7.19 -3.15 -25.03
N ALA A 10 7.69 -2.97 -23.81
CA ALA A 10 7.93 -1.66 -23.23
C ALA A 10 9.32 -1.08 -23.56
N ALA A 11 10.32 -1.94 -23.81
CA ALA A 11 11.69 -1.55 -24.14
C ALA A 11 11.84 -0.45 -25.22
N PRO A 12 11.14 -0.53 -26.37
CA PRO A 12 11.24 0.51 -27.39
C PRO A 12 10.63 1.84 -26.96
N GLY A 13 9.71 1.86 -25.99
CA GLY A 13 9.11 3.09 -25.49
C GLY A 13 10.10 3.96 -24.72
N TRP A 14 11.22 3.40 -24.26
CA TRP A 14 12.22 4.10 -23.41
C TRP A 14 13.41 4.67 -24.19
N LEU A 15 13.61 4.25 -25.44
CA LEU A 15 14.74 4.66 -26.27
C LEU A 15 14.41 5.90 -27.09
N PHE A 16 15.34 6.85 -27.19
CA PHE A 16 15.22 7.96 -28.13
C PHE A 16 15.17 7.41 -29.57
N GLY A 17 14.11 7.71 -30.31
CA GLY A 17 13.84 7.12 -31.63
C GLY A 17 13.16 5.74 -31.59
N GLY A 18 12.87 5.23 -30.40
CA GLY A 18 12.13 4.00 -30.14
C GLY A 18 12.55 2.78 -30.97
N ARG A 19 11.60 2.17 -31.67
CA ARG A 19 11.87 0.99 -32.54
C ARG A 19 12.84 1.29 -33.67
N ALA A 20 12.90 2.53 -34.17
CA ALA A 20 13.84 2.91 -35.23
C ALA A 20 15.29 2.81 -34.74
N LEU A 21 15.56 3.16 -33.48
CA LEU A 21 16.88 2.99 -32.88
C LEU A 21 17.30 1.51 -32.83
N ILE A 22 16.37 0.62 -32.48
CA ILE A 22 16.61 -0.84 -32.46
C ILE A 22 16.95 -1.35 -33.86
N VAL A 23 16.20 -0.93 -34.88
CA VAL A 23 16.48 -1.30 -36.28
C VAL A 23 17.88 -0.84 -36.71
N LEU A 24 18.24 0.41 -36.39
CA LEU A 24 19.59 0.92 -36.67
C LEU A 24 20.67 0.14 -35.91
N ALA A 25 20.41 -0.27 -34.67
CA ALA A 25 21.34 -1.08 -33.89
C ALA A 25 21.55 -2.47 -34.51
N VAL A 26 20.48 -3.12 -34.98
CA VAL A 26 20.56 -4.38 -35.72
C VAL A 26 21.36 -4.21 -37.01
N LEU A 27 21.09 -3.14 -37.79
CA LEU A 27 21.89 -2.83 -38.98
C LEU A 27 23.37 -2.66 -38.63
N GLY A 28 23.69 -1.90 -37.58
CA GLY A 28 25.06 -1.70 -37.12
C GLY A 28 25.76 -2.98 -36.71
N LEU A 29 25.03 -3.92 -36.08
CA LEU A 29 25.54 -5.24 -35.72
C LEU A 29 25.87 -6.09 -36.96
N LEU A 30 25.09 -5.96 -38.04
CA LEU A 30 25.26 -6.71 -39.29
C LEU A 30 26.41 -6.19 -40.16
N VAL A 31 26.94 -4.99 -39.89
CA VAL A 31 28.08 -4.44 -40.65
C VAL A 31 29.35 -5.24 -40.31
N ALA A 32 30.08 -5.69 -41.35
CA ALA A 32 31.21 -6.62 -41.21
C ALA A 32 32.45 -6.03 -40.51
N GLU A 33 32.67 -4.72 -40.60
CA GLU A 33 33.78 -4.04 -39.93
C GLU A 33 33.73 -4.24 -38.41
N HIS A 34 34.88 -4.41 -37.74
CA HIS A 34 34.94 -4.53 -36.27
C HIS A 34 33.98 -5.59 -35.67
N ARG A 35 33.66 -6.67 -36.40
CA ARG A 35 32.67 -7.69 -36.02
C ARG A 35 32.82 -8.20 -34.59
N ARG A 36 34.05 -8.43 -34.13
CA ARG A 36 34.33 -8.89 -32.75
C ARG A 36 33.87 -7.88 -31.69
N ALA A 37 34.20 -6.60 -31.88
CA ALA A 37 33.79 -5.53 -30.96
C ALA A 37 32.26 -5.37 -30.93
N ARG A 38 31.61 -5.47 -32.09
CA ARG A 38 30.14 -5.38 -32.19
C ARG A 38 29.42 -6.57 -31.55
N LEU A 39 29.97 -7.77 -31.70
CA LEU A 39 29.47 -8.96 -31.00
C LEU A 39 29.61 -8.81 -29.48
N LEU A 40 30.70 -8.19 -28.98
CA LEU A 40 30.84 -7.88 -27.55
C LEU A 40 29.79 -6.88 -27.07
N LEU A 41 29.49 -5.83 -27.85
CA LEU A 41 28.41 -4.89 -27.52
C LEU A 41 27.05 -5.59 -27.48
N ALA A 42 26.75 -6.46 -28.46
CA ALA A 42 25.52 -7.24 -28.48
C ALA A 42 25.45 -8.23 -27.30
N ALA A 43 26.56 -8.90 -26.98
CA ALA A 43 26.65 -9.77 -25.82
C ALA A 43 26.44 -9.00 -24.51
N ASN A 44 26.94 -7.76 -24.40
CA ASN A 44 26.71 -6.91 -23.24
C ASN A 44 25.24 -6.54 -23.09
N VAL A 45 24.57 -6.14 -24.18
CA VAL A 45 23.11 -5.90 -24.19
C VAL A 45 22.37 -7.16 -23.74
N LEU A 46 22.68 -8.31 -24.33
CA LEU A 46 22.04 -9.58 -24.00
C LEU A 46 22.27 -9.95 -22.52
N LEU A 47 23.49 -9.77 -22.01
CA LEU A 47 23.83 -10.02 -20.62
C LEU A 47 23.01 -9.15 -19.67
N VAL A 48 22.83 -7.85 -19.98
CA VAL A 48 21.95 -6.98 -19.21
C VAL A 48 20.53 -7.54 -19.19
N PHE A 49 19.97 -7.90 -20.34
CA PHE A 49 18.62 -8.47 -20.39
C PHE A 49 18.50 -9.79 -19.61
N VAL A 50 19.47 -10.70 -19.75
CA VAL A 50 19.47 -12.00 -19.05
C VAL A 50 19.63 -11.81 -17.55
N ALA A 51 20.64 -11.05 -17.11
CA ALA A 51 20.90 -10.82 -15.69
C ALA A 51 19.70 -10.12 -15.00
N TYR A 52 19.14 -9.09 -15.63
CA TYR A 52 17.99 -8.38 -15.08
C TYR A 52 16.71 -9.21 -15.12
N PHE A 53 16.53 -10.10 -16.09
CA PHE A 53 15.41 -11.04 -16.09
C PHE A 53 15.45 -11.96 -14.87
N PHE A 54 16.61 -12.53 -14.53
CA PHE A 54 16.75 -13.39 -13.35
C PHE A 54 16.73 -12.63 -12.03
N TRP A 55 17.20 -11.38 -12.01
CA TRP A 55 17.27 -10.58 -10.79
C TRP A 55 15.98 -9.81 -10.48
N TRP A 56 15.26 -9.30 -11.50
CA TRP A 56 14.10 -8.41 -11.36
C TRP A 56 12.89 -8.81 -12.22
N GLY A 57 12.89 -9.96 -12.89
CA GLY A 57 11.82 -10.36 -13.82
C GLY A 57 10.41 -10.34 -13.21
N SER A 58 10.28 -10.51 -11.90
CA SER A 58 9.02 -10.37 -11.15
C SER A 58 8.58 -8.92 -10.94
N ALA A 59 9.50 -7.97 -10.74
CA ALA A 59 9.15 -6.55 -10.58
C ALA A 59 8.87 -5.85 -11.90
N MET A 60 9.47 -6.31 -13.00
CA MET A 60 9.23 -5.75 -14.35
C MET A 60 7.84 -6.10 -14.91
N ALA A 61 7.14 -7.08 -14.32
CA ALA A 61 5.74 -7.38 -14.62
C ALA A 61 4.75 -6.43 -13.91
N MET A 62 5.22 -5.47 -13.12
CA MET A 62 4.35 -4.48 -12.48
C MET A 62 4.03 -3.34 -13.47
N PRO A 63 2.75 -3.05 -13.76
CA PRO A 63 2.34 -2.02 -14.73
C PRO A 63 2.97 -0.65 -14.49
N SER A 64 3.17 -0.27 -13.22
CA SER A 64 3.74 1.02 -12.82
C SER A 64 5.20 1.22 -13.24
N LEU A 65 6.00 0.14 -13.29
CA LEU A 65 7.41 0.17 -13.70
C LEU A 65 7.57 0.21 -15.22
N ARG A 66 6.59 -0.34 -15.95
CA ARG A 66 6.53 -0.38 -17.42
C ARG A 66 6.29 1.00 -18.04
N ASP A 67 5.31 1.71 -17.49
CA ASP A 67 4.76 2.94 -18.08
C ASP A 67 5.38 4.23 -17.50
N GLY A 68 6.30 4.11 -16.55
CA GLY A 68 7.07 5.22 -16.01
C GLY A 68 8.10 5.80 -16.99
N LEU A 69 8.83 6.83 -16.56
CA LEU A 69 9.98 7.41 -17.28
C LEU A 69 11.19 6.45 -17.25
N GLY A 70 11.01 5.28 -17.85
CA GLY A 70 11.98 4.22 -18.06
C GLY A 70 12.22 3.37 -16.81
N PRO A 71 12.44 2.05 -16.96
CA PRO A 71 13.12 1.28 -15.94
C PRO A 71 14.56 1.78 -15.90
N HIS A 72 14.93 2.45 -14.81
CA HIS A 72 16.30 2.91 -14.53
C HIS A 72 17.35 1.81 -14.77
N TYR A 73 16.92 0.56 -14.67
CA TYR A 73 17.66 -0.68 -14.77
C TYR A 73 18.17 -1.06 -16.17
N HIS A 74 17.53 -0.62 -17.26
CA HIS A 74 18.02 -0.93 -18.62
C HIS A 74 18.91 0.17 -19.23
N MET A 75 19.15 1.25 -18.49
CA MET A 75 20.03 2.35 -18.92
C MET A 75 21.46 1.87 -19.25
N VAL A 76 21.93 0.80 -18.60
CA VAL A 76 23.24 0.21 -18.88
C VAL A 76 23.32 -0.37 -20.30
N ALA A 77 22.22 -0.91 -20.83
CA ALA A 77 22.15 -1.40 -22.21
C ALA A 77 22.00 -0.27 -23.25
N LEU A 78 21.70 0.96 -22.83
CA LEU A 78 21.50 2.08 -23.74
C LEU A 78 22.78 2.42 -24.52
N THR A 79 23.91 2.51 -23.83
CA THR A 79 25.20 2.87 -24.43
C THR A 79 25.59 1.92 -25.58
N PRO A 80 25.64 0.58 -25.40
CA PRO A 80 25.96 -0.31 -26.51
C PRO A 80 24.92 -0.27 -27.64
N VAL A 81 23.64 -0.10 -27.33
CA VAL A 81 22.57 0.06 -28.35
C VAL A 81 22.79 1.32 -29.19
N VAL A 82 23.11 2.45 -28.57
CA VAL A 82 23.35 3.73 -29.27
C VAL A 82 24.60 3.65 -30.14
N ILE A 83 25.68 3.01 -29.68
CA ILE A 83 26.90 2.80 -30.49
C ILE A 83 26.60 1.96 -31.74
N LEU A 84 25.85 0.88 -31.58
CA LEU A 84 25.42 0.05 -32.70
C LEU A 84 24.50 0.83 -33.64
N ALA A 85 23.54 1.59 -33.10
CA ALA A 85 22.62 2.39 -33.90
C ALA A 85 23.34 3.47 -34.71
N GLY A 86 24.32 4.17 -34.11
CA GLY A 86 25.18 5.12 -34.82
C GLY A 86 25.96 4.46 -35.96
N SER A 87 26.51 3.27 -35.71
CA SER A 87 27.20 2.49 -36.75
C SER A 87 26.29 2.13 -37.92
N GLY A 88 25.06 1.66 -37.62
CA GLY A 88 24.07 1.31 -38.64
C GLY A 88 23.60 2.52 -39.44
N ALA A 89 23.38 3.65 -38.76
CA ALA A 89 23.02 4.92 -39.39
C ALA A 89 24.13 5.39 -40.35
N CYS A 90 25.39 5.38 -39.91
CA CYS A 90 26.53 5.74 -40.75
C CYS A 90 26.68 4.81 -41.96
N TRP A 91 26.48 3.50 -41.77
CA TRP A 91 26.54 2.54 -42.86
C TRP A 91 25.44 2.78 -43.90
N LEU A 92 24.20 2.97 -43.46
CA LEU A 92 23.07 3.27 -44.34
C LEU A 92 23.29 4.58 -45.09
N TRP A 93 23.78 5.59 -44.39
CA TRP A 93 24.10 6.90 -44.96
C TRP A 93 25.15 6.84 -46.08
N ARG A 94 26.17 6.00 -45.93
CA ARG A 94 27.21 5.80 -46.95
C ARG A 94 26.71 5.01 -48.17
N ARG A 95 25.68 4.16 -47.99
CA ARG A 95 25.11 3.29 -49.04
C ARG A 95 23.97 3.94 -49.81
N LEU A 96 23.40 5.04 -49.32
CA LEU A 96 22.40 5.81 -50.06
C LEU A 96 23.03 6.40 -51.34
N PRO A 97 22.56 6.02 -52.54
CA PRO A 97 23.16 6.49 -53.77
C PRO A 97 23.03 8.00 -53.88
N GLY A 98 24.10 8.67 -54.37
CA GLY A 98 24.14 10.14 -54.54
C GLY A 98 23.09 10.73 -55.48
N ARG A 99 22.23 9.88 -56.05
CA ARG A 99 21.09 10.21 -56.90
C ARG A 99 19.89 10.77 -56.13
N PHE A 100 19.78 10.48 -54.83
CA PHE A 100 18.68 10.98 -54.00
C PHE A 100 18.99 12.28 -53.26
N PHE A 101 20.26 12.57 -52.96
CA PHE A 101 20.68 13.78 -52.26
C PHE A 101 22.04 14.27 -52.77
N ALA A 102 22.05 15.43 -53.45
CA ALA A 102 23.27 16.14 -53.76
C ALA A 102 24.06 16.45 -52.46
N ARG A 103 25.40 16.51 -52.52
CA ARG A 103 26.27 16.81 -51.36
C ARG A 103 25.77 17.93 -50.43
N PRO A 104 25.22 19.07 -50.90
CA PRO A 104 24.69 20.11 -50.02
C PRO A 104 23.38 19.77 -49.29
N ALA A 105 22.58 18.80 -49.77
CA ALA A 105 21.30 18.40 -49.16
C ALA A 105 21.44 17.40 -47.99
N ARG A 106 22.65 16.92 -47.72
CA ARG A 106 22.94 15.92 -46.69
C ARG A 106 22.73 16.42 -45.26
N GLY A 107 23.10 17.67 -44.97
CA GLY A 107 22.87 18.30 -43.66
C GLY A 107 21.37 18.41 -43.32
N PRO A 108 20.54 18.99 -44.21
CA PRO A 108 19.09 19.07 -44.02
C PRO A 108 18.42 17.72 -43.79
N VAL A 109 18.78 16.68 -44.56
CA VAL A 109 18.18 15.34 -44.44
C VAL A 109 18.54 14.68 -43.11
N ALA A 110 19.80 14.80 -42.66
CA ALA A 110 20.18 14.35 -41.32
C ALA A 110 19.37 15.08 -40.25
N GLY A 111 19.16 16.40 -40.41
CA GLY A 111 18.28 17.20 -39.57
C GLY A 111 16.84 16.67 -39.55
N VAL A 112 16.26 16.37 -40.72
CA VAL A 112 14.91 15.79 -40.82
C VAL A 112 14.82 14.42 -40.15
N CYS A 113 15.82 13.55 -40.32
CA CYS A 113 15.86 12.26 -39.63
C CYS A 113 15.95 12.42 -38.11
N LEU A 114 16.77 13.35 -37.62
CA LEU A 114 16.85 13.67 -36.18
C LEU A 114 15.51 14.21 -35.67
N LEU A 115 14.85 15.10 -36.42
CA LEU A 115 13.53 15.62 -36.09
C LEU A 115 12.47 14.50 -36.09
N ALA A 116 12.54 13.54 -37.01
CA ALA A 116 11.65 12.39 -37.03
C ALA A 116 11.85 11.47 -35.81
N LEU A 117 13.10 11.20 -35.41
CA LEU A 117 13.41 10.45 -34.19
C LEU A 117 12.92 11.20 -32.94
N ALA A 118 13.09 12.52 -32.91
CA ALA A 118 12.58 13.38 -31.85
C ALA A 118 11.05 13.35 -31.80
N ALA A 119 10.35 13.42 -32.95
CA ALA A 119 8.90 13.35 -33.04
C ALA A 119 8.34 12.01 -32.56
N VAL A 120 8.95 10.89 -32.99
CA VAL A 120 8.58 9.54 -32.49
C VAL A 120 8.76 9.44 -30.99
N THR A 121 9.84 10.02 -30.45
CA THR A 121 10.07 10.07 -29.00
C THR A 121 9.01 10.91 -28.31
N ALA A 122 8.69 12.09 -28.87
CA ALA A 122 7.69 13.01 -28.33
C ALA A 122 6.29 12.36 -28.25
N LEU A 123 5.93 11.48 -29.18
CA LEU A 123 4.66 10.73 -29.14
C LEU A 123 4.60 9.73 -27.96
N ALA A 124 5.73 9.24 -27.47
CA ALA A 124 5.81 8.31 -26.33
C ALA A 124 5.87 9.01 -24.96
N VAL A 125 6.07 10.34 -24.93
CA VAL A 125 6.21 11.12 -23.68
C VAL A 125 4.89 11.31 -22.92
N PRO A 126 3.73 11.64 -23.55
CA PRO A 126 2.50 11.97 -22.83
C PRO A 126 2.03 10.89 -21.85
N GLY A 127 2.05 9.62 -22.24
CA GLY A 127 1.66 8.51 -21.36
C GLY A 127 2.51 8.45 -20.09
N LYS A 128 3.83 8.60 -20.24
CA LYS A 128 4.78 8.58 -19.12
C LYS A 128 4.65 9.80 -18.21
N VAL A 129 4.44 10.98 -18.80
CA VAL A 129 4.17 12.21 -18.05
C VAL A 129 2.86 12.07 -17.26
N ASN A 130 1.83 11.44 -17.83
CA ASN A 130 0.58 11.19 -17.12
C ASN A 130 0.76 10.22 -15.94
N VAL A 131 1.54 9.16 -16.11
CA VAL A 131 1.90 8.25 -15.00
C VAL A 131 2.68 9.00 -13.92
N GLN A 132 3.66 9.82 -14.29
CA GLN A 132 4.42 10.61 -13.31
C GLN A 132 3.53 11.63 -12.59
N ARG A 133 2.59 12.27 -13.29
CA ARG A 133 1.61 13.19 -12.67
C ARG A 133 0.72 12.44 -11.69
N TYR A 134 0.29 11.22 -12.02
CA TYR A 134 -0.47 10.38 -11.10
C TYR A 134 0.35 10.05 -9.84
N VAL A 135 1.59 9.60 -9.98
CA VAL A 135 2.48 9.34 -8.84
C VAL A 135 2.67 10.59 -7.98
N ASN A 136 2.99 11.74 -8.59
CA ASN A 136 3.12 13.00 -7.88
C ASN A 136 1.84 13.41 -7.15
N ALA A 137 0.66 13.14 -7.72
CA ALA A 137 -0.62 13.42 -7.09
C ALA A 137 -0.89 12.50 -5.89
N VAL A 138 -0.52 11.21 -6.00
CA VAL A 138 -0.57 10.26 -4.87
C VAL A 138 0.38 10.71 -3.77
N ASP A 139 1.64 11.00 -4.09
CA ASP A 139 2.63 11.46 -3.10
C ASP A 139 2.18 12.75 -2.40
N LYS A 140 1.70 13.72 -3.18
CA LYS A 140 1.13 14.96 -2.65
C LYS A 140 -0.06 14.69 -1.74
N HIS A 141 -0.99 13.81 -2.15
CA HIS A 141 -2.13 13.44 -1.32
C HIS A 141 -1.70 12.87 0.03
N VAL A 142 -0.71 11.98 0.05
CA VAL A 142 -0.19 11.39 1.30
C VAL A 142 0.48 12.42 2.19
N LEU A 143 1.26 13.33 1.61
CA LEU A 143 1.89 14.43 2.35
C LEU A 143 0.83 15.39 2.91
N ASP A 144 -0.19 15.73 2.14
CA ASP A 144 -1.27 16.64 2.55
C ASP A 144 -2.15 16.04 3.68
N LEU A 145 -2.11 14.72 3.91
CA LEU A 145 -2.78 14.07 5.05
C LEU A 145 -2.05 14.28 6.38
N VAL A 146 -0.74 14.52 6.36
CA VAL A 146 0.07 14.67 7.58
C VAL A 146 0.12 16.16 7.96
N PRO A 147 -0.32 16.56 9.16
CA PRO A 147 -0.20 17.94 9.61
C PRO A 147 1.26 18.41 9.63
N ASN A 148 1.48 19.69 9.31
CA ASN A 148 2.82 20.30 9.34
C ASN A 148 3.43 20.38 10.75
N ASP A 149 2.59 20.37 11.79
CA ASP A 149 2.99 20.41 13.19
C ASP A 149 2.28 19.29 13.96
N LEU A 150 3.06 18.39 14.54
CA LEU A 150 2.58 17.27 15.37
C LEU A 150 2.73 17.56 16.86
N GLY A 151 3.10 18.78 17.26
CA GLY A 151 3.24 19.19 18.64
C GLY A 151 4.40 18.52 19.38
N GLY A 152 5.45 18.11 18.65
CA GLY A 152 6.68 17.52 19.19
C GLY A 152 7.06 16.17 18.55
N PRO A 153 8.01 15.44 19.15
CA PRO A 153 8.53 14.19 18.62
C PRO A 153 7.42 13.14 18.41
N ALA A 154 7.39 12.54 17.23
CA ALA A 154 6.31 11.65 16.82
C ALA A 154 6.81 10.40 16.08
N VAL A 155 5.97 9.37 16.09
CA VAL A 155 6.09 8.21 15.20
C VAL A 155 4.79 8.03 14.43
N VAL A 156 4.86 8.08 13.11
CA VAL A 156 3.74 7.88 12.19
C VAL A 156 3.79 6.46 11.65
N ILE A 157 2.84 5.64 12.08
CA ILE A 157 2.62 4.28 11.59
C ILE A 157 1.86 4.35 10.26
N VAL A 158 2.47 3.85 9.19
CA VAL A 158 1.93 3.90 7.83
C VAL A 158 1.28 2.55 7.50
N THR A 159 -0.01 2.58 7.19
CA THR A 159 -0.78 1.41 6.77
C THR A 159 -1.07 1.51 5.27
N PRO A 160 -0.20 0.96 4.39
CA PRO A 160 -0.44 0.92 2.96
C PRO A 160 -1.59 -0.05 2.60
N PRO A 161 -2.20 0.09 1.41
CA PRO A 161 -3.28 -0.80 0.95
C PRO A 161 -2.83 -2.26 0.82
N THR A 162 -1.55 -2.46 0.47
CA THR A 162 -0.90 -3.78 0.48
C THR A 162 0.11 -3.80 1.61
N PRO A 163 -0.02 -4.72 2.60
CA PRO A 163 0.91 -4.80 3.72
C PRO A 163 2.36 -4.89 3.26
N SER A 164 3.22 -4.07 3.88
CA SER A 164 4.65 -4.01 3.60
C SER A 164 5.41 -3.84 4.91
N ARG A 165 6.60 -4.43 4.98
CA ARG A 165 7.53 -4.19 6.11
C ARG A 165 8.32 -2.89 5.96
N TYR A 166 8.18 -2.20 4.83
CA TYR A 166 8.92 -0.99 4.49
C TYR A 166 7.94 0.13 4.17
N THR A 167 8.03 1.26 4.88
CA THR A 167 7.25 2.48 4.62
C THR A 167 7.47 3.01 3.21
N GLN A 168 8.68 2.80 2.68
CA GLN A 168 9.09 3.20 1.35
C GLN A 168 8.39 2.45 0.21
N VAL A 169 7.61 1.41 0.53
CA VAL A 169 6.79 0.68 -0.44
C VAL A 169 5.31 0.87 -0.07
N PRO A 170 4.55 1.66 -0.84
CA PRO A 170 4.94 2.41 -2.05
C PRO A 170 5.49 3.84 -1.80
N TYR A 171 5.53 4.32 -0.56
CA TYR A 171 5.76 5.74 -0.26
C TYR A 171 7.24 6.07 -0.08
N HIS A 172 7.99 6.09 -1.17
CA HIS A 172 9.46 6.27 -1.18
C HIS A 172 9.99 7.51 -0.44
N PHE A 173 9.17 8.54 -0.25
CA PHE A 173 9.48 9.78 0.46
C PHE A 173 9.31 9.67 1.99
N LEU A 174 8.60 8.66 2.51
CA LEU A 174 8.46 8.41 3.96
C LEU A 174 9.69 7.66 4.50
N ARG A 175 10.76 8.42 4.73
CA ARG A 175 12.09 7.91 5.12
C ARG A 175 12.50 8.46 6.47
N ASN A 176 13.27 7.68 7.21
CA ASN A 176 13.96 8.12 8.41
C ASN A 176 15.46 8.28 8.12
N SER A 177 16.09 9.18 8.85
CA SER A 177 17.54 9.28 8.97
C SER A 177 18.10 7.98 9.59
N PRO A 178 19.32 7.55 9.21
CA PRO A 178 19.89 6.28 9.69
C PRO A 178 20.07 6.17 11.21
N ASP A 179 20.16 7.30 11.90
CA ASP A 179 20.31 7.43 13.35
C ASP A 179 18.96 7.46 14.10
N LEU A 180 17.83 7.54 13.38
CA LEU A 180 16.47 7.62 13.94
C LEU A 180 16.27 8.81 14.91
N LEU A 181 17.02 9.89 14.72
CA LEU A 181 16.93 11.09 15.56
C LEU A 181 15.97 12.15 15.03
N ASP A 182 15.34 11.91 13.88
CA ASP A 182 14.36 12.85 13.32
C ASP A 182 13.23 13.13 14.31
N GLU A 183 12.68 14.33 14.26
CA GLU A 183 11.53 14.71 15.08
C GLU A 183 10.31 13.84 14.75
N VAL A 184 10.11 13.50 13.48
CA VAL A 184 9.05 12.60 13.02
C VAL A 184 9.68 11.36 12.41
N LEU A 185 9.37 10.20 12.99
CA LEU A 185 9.78 8.90 12.45
C LEU A 185 8.60 8.23 11.77
N TYR A 186 8.84 7.52 10.68
CA TYR A 186 7.86 6.69 9.99
C TYR A 186 8.11 5.21 10.28
N ALA A 187 7.05 4.49 10.61
CA ALA A 187 7.09 3.04 10.86
C ALA A 187 6.08 2.33 9.95
N ALA A 188 6.43 1.15 9.44
CA ALA A 188 5.46 0.35 8.68
C ALA A 188 4.51 -0.35 9.66
N ASP A 189 3.22 -0.43 9.33
CA ASP A 189 2.29 -1.21 10.11
C ASP A 189 2.52 -2.72 9.87
N VAL A 190 3.09 -3.39 10.87
CA VAL A 190 3.39 -4.82 10.87
C VAL A 190 2.47 -5.60 11.82
N GLY A 191 1.28 -5.05 12.11
CA GLY A 191 0.26 -5.69 12.96
C GLY A 191 0.61 -5.63 14.45
N ALA A 192 0.51 -6.77 15.15
CA ALA A 192 0.73 -6.84 16.60
C ALA A 192 2.12 -6.35 17.05
N ALA A 193 3.15 -6.53 16.22
CA ALA A 193 4.50 -6.04 16.53
C ALA A 193 4.55 -4.51 16.64
N THR A 194 3.65 -3.79 15.97
CA THR A 194 3.53 -2.33 16.06
C THR A 194 3.15 -1.86 17.48
N VAL A 195 2.49 -2.70 18.28
CA VAL A 195 2.03 -2.35 19.64
C VAL A 195 3.20 -2.05 20.58
N GLY A 196 4.35 -2.69 20.38
CA GLY A 196 5.56 -2.45 21.20
C GLY A 196 6.26 -1.12 20.91
N LEU A 197 5.82 -0.35 19.90
CA LEU A 197 6.52 0.84 19.44
C LEU A 197 6.55 1.95 20.48
N ALA A 198 5.50 2.08 21.31
CA ALA A 198 5.45 3.04 22.41
C ALA A 198 6.58 2.82 23.42
N GLU A 199 6.93 1.56 23.71
CA GLU A 199 8.01 1.20 24.63
C GLU A 199 9.39 1.40 23.98
N GLN A 200 9.51 1.11 22.69
CA GLN A 200 10.76 1.23 21.93
C GLN A 200 11.14 2.69 21.65
N MET A 201 10.15 3.59 21.59
CA MET A 201 10.31 5.00 21.24
C MET A 201 9.67 5.89 22.31
N PRO A 202 10.19 5.87 23.55
CA PRO A 202 9.58 6.59 24.66
C PRO A 202 9.56 8.10 24.42
N GLY A 203 8.50 8.76 24.89
CA GLY A 203 8.32 10.22 24.78
C GLY A 203 7.86 10.71 23.40
N ARG A 204 7.62 9.82 22.44
CA ARG A 204 7.08 10.17 21.12
C ARG A 204 5.57 9.93 21.06
N ARG A 205 4.83 10.86 20.46
CA ARG A 205 3.40 10.68 20.14
C ARG A 205 3.25 9.69 19.00
N LEU A 206 2.24 8.83 19.07
CA LEU A 206 1.97 7.84 18.03
C LEU A 206 0.83 8.31 17.14
N TYR A 207 0.99 8.17 15.84
CA TYR A 207 -0.05 8.45 14.85
C TYR A 207 -0.20 7.28 13.89
N ARG A 208 -1.36 7.16 13.25
CA ARG A 208 -1.58 6.26 12.12
C ARG A 208 -1.99 7.04 10.90
N LEU A 209 -1.23 6.84 9.82
CA LEU A 209 -1.51 7.32 8.47
C LEU A 209 -2.07 6.16 7.64
N ARG A 210 -3.27 6.35 7.09
CA ARG A 210 -3.98 5.37 6.25
C ARG A 210 -4.33 5.99 4.90
N PRO A 211 -3.39 6.04 3.95
CA PRO A 211 -3.57 6.77 2.69
C PRO A 211 -4.77 6.33 1.83
N ASP A 212 -5.13 5.05 1.88
CA ASP A 212 -6.18 4.46 1.04
C ASP A 212 -7.48 4.15 1.80
N GLU A 213 -7.58 4.52 3.08
CA GLU A 213 -8.83 4.35 3.83
C GLU A 213 -9.96 5.16 3.20
N ARG A 214 -11.05 4.51 2.82
CA ARG A 214 -12.21 5.18 2.21
C ARG A 214 -13.09 5.83 3.26
N ILE A 215 -13.64 7.00 2.97
CA ILE A 215 -14.69 7.58 3.82
C ILE A 215 -16.00 6.78 3.68
N ALA A 216 -16.39 6.45 2.45
CA ALA A 216 -17.56 5.64 2.12
C ALA A 216 -17.14 4.42 1.28
N ALA A 217 -17.30 3.21 1.82
CA ALA A 217 -16.76 2.00 1.18
C ALA A 217 -17.48 1.60 -0.13
N ASP A 218 -18.78 1.93 -0.22
CA ASP A 218 -19.70 1.59 -1.31
C ASP A 218 -19.80 2.66 -2.40
N GLU A 219 -19.20 3.83 -2.20
CA GLU A 219 -19.21 4.90 -3.19
C GLU A 219 -18.00 4.82 -4.14
N PRO A 220 -18.22 4.66 -5.46
CA PRO A 220 -17.15 4.79 -6.45
C PRO A 220 -16.52 6.18 -6.37
N GLY A 221 -15.20 6.23 -6.20
CA GLY A 221 -14.47 7.51 -6.12
C GLY A 221 -14.53 8.20 -4.76
N SER A 222 -14.97 7.51 -3.70
CA SER A 222 -14.93 8.06 -2.34
C SER A 222 -13.57 8.66 -1.99
N LEU A 223 -13.60 9.79 -1.28
CA LEU A 223 -12.41 10.41 -0.71
C LEU A 223 -11.66 9.38 0.15
N ARG A 224 -10.33 9.53 0.15
CA ARG A 224 -9.43 8.61 0.82
C ARG A 224 -8.51 9.34 1.78
N GLY A 225 -7.95 8.57 2.68
CA GLY A 225 -6.92 9.05 3.58
C GLY A 225 -7.46 9.34 4.97
N SER A 226 -6.71 8.91 5.98
CA SER A 226 -6.87 9.44 7.33
C SER A 226 -5.54 9.54 8.05
N PHE A 227 -5.48 10.49 8.97
CA PHE A 227 -4.38 10.67 9.90
C PHE A 227 -4.97 10.82 11.30
N VAL A 228 -4.66 9.87 12.18
CA VAL A 228 -5.23 9.84 13.53
C VAL A 228 -4.14 9.71 14.57
N GLU A 229 -4.31 10.39 15.70
CA GLU A 229 -3.49 10.14 16.87
C GLU A 229 -3.89 8.80 17.51
N LEU A 230 -2.88 8.05 17.93
CA LEU A 230 -3.03 6.79 18.64
C LEU A 230 -2.66 6.99 20.10
N ARG A 231 -3.35 6.25 20.96
CA ARG A 231 -3.02 6.09 22.37
C ARG A 231 -2.75 4.63 22.70
N THR A 232 -1.81 4.41 23.58
CA THR A 232 -1.57 3.09 24.19
C THR A 232 -2.53 2.91 25.35
N VAL A 233 -3.26 1.80 25.36
CA VAL A 233 -4.13 1.41 26.49
C VAL A 233 -3.58 0.14 27.08
N GLU A 234 -3.25 0.19 28.38
CA GLU A 234 -2.59 -0.90 29.09
C GLU A 234 -3.34 -1.29 30.34
N GLY A 235 -3.41 -2.59 30.64
CA GLY A 235 -3.98 -3.08 31.89
C GLY A 235 -4.19 -4.58 31.92
N GLU A 236 -4.35 -5.14 33.12
CA GLU A 236 -4.75 -6.54 33.31
C GLU A 236 -6.20 -6.76 32.83
N THR A 237 -7.05 -5.76 33.04
CA THR A 237 -8.43 -5.76 32.58
C THR A 237 -8.72 -4.49 31.78
N ILE A 238 -9.37 -4.65 30.63
CA ILE A 238 -9.68 -3.55 29.71
C ILE A 238 -11.18 -3.56 29.43
N ASP A 239 -11.82 -2.41 29.68
CA ASP A 239 -13.22 -2.19 29.37
C ASP A 239 -13.34 -1.76 27.89
N VAL A 240 -14.15 -2.49 27.13
CA VAL A 240 -14.43 -2.21 25.72
C VAL A 240 -15.87 -1.76 25.59
N ARG A 241 -16.08 -0.46 25.40
CA ARG A 241 -17.40 0.15 25.20
C ARG A 241 -17.62 0.34 23.70
N VAL A 242 -18.71 -0.22 23.19
CA VAL A 242 -19.06 -0.20 21.78
C VAL A 242 -20.37 0.51 21.59
N SER A 243 -20.38 1.57 20.81
CA SER A 243 -21.56 2.31 20.41
C SER A 243 -21.84 2.04 18.94
N ALA A 244 -23.00 1.48 18.62
CA ALA A 244 -23.39 1.12 17.27
C ALA A 244 -24.67 1.84 16.84
N VAL A 245 -24.67 2.38 15.63
CA VAL A 245 -25.84 2.95 14.97
C VAL A 245 -26.39 1.88 14.02
N VAL A 246 -27.63 1.46 14.24
CA VAL A 246 -28.28 0.47 13.38
C VAL A 246 -28.70 1.15 12.08
N PRO A 247 -28.21 0.72 10.91
CA PRO A 247 -28.55 1.37 9.65
C PRO A 247 -30.05 1.31 9.34
N ALA A 248 -30.57 2.38 8.73
CA ALA A 248 -31.91 2.41 8.18
C ALA A 248 -32.21 1.16 7.34
N ASN A 249 -33.44 0.63 7.45
CA ASN A 249 -33.93 -0.55 6.74
C ASN A 249 -33.22 -1.87 7.07
N ARG A 250 -32.41 -1.95 8.13
CA ARG A 250 -31.75 -3.18 8.60
C ARG A 250 -32.02 -3.45 10.08
N PRO A 251 -33.27 -3.83 10.45
CA PRO A 251 -33.68 -3.92 11.84
C PRO A 251 -33.05 -5.09 12.60
N TYR A 252 -32.47 -6.06 11.90
CA TYR A 252 -31.78 -7.19 12.52
C TYR A 252 -30.29 -6.86 12.62
N ALA A 253 -29.86 -6.46 13.81
CA ALA A 253 -28.47 -6.09 14.06
C ALA A 253 -27.89 -6.78 15.30
N SER A 254 -26.59 -7.04 15.28
CA SER A 254 -25.85 -7.57 16.42
C SER A 254 -24.45 -6.97 16.42
N VAL A 255 -23.94 -6.71 17.62
CA VAL A 255 -22.53 -6.38 17.82
C VAL A 255 -21.79 -7.61 18.28
N TYR A 256 -20.56 -7.76 17.86
CA TYR A 256 -19.70 -8.84 18.32
C TYR A 256 -18.31 -8.33 18.65
N LEU A 257 -17.68 -9.06 19.53
CA LEU A 257 -16.30 -8.86 19.91
C LEU A 257 -15.57 -10.19 19.71
N ARG A 258 -14.48 -10.17 18.95
CA ARG A 258 -13.69 -11.33 18.57
C ARG A 258 -12.25 -11.13 19.02
N LEU A 259 -11.72 -12.15 19.68
CA LEU A 259 -10.37 -12.20 20.20
C LEU A 259 -9.81 -13.59 19.88
N GLY A 260 -8.97 -13.68 18.84
CA GLY A 260 -8.55 -14.95 18.26
C GLY A 260 -9.73 -15.73 17.69
N ASP A 261 -9.88 -16.99 18.10
CA ASP A 261 -10.96 -17.87 17.67
C ASP A 261 -12.27 -17.65 18.46
N ARG A 262 -12.21 -16.89 19.55
CA ARG A 262 -13.38 -16.62 20.39
C ARG A 262 -14.15 -15.42 19.88
N ARG A 263 -15.46 -15.55 19.82
CA ARG A 263 -16.39 -14.50 19.44
C ARG A 263 -17.56 -14.47 20.42
N GLU A 264 -17.76 -13.34 21.09
CA GLU A 264 -18.99 -13.06 21.83
C GLU A 264 -19.88 -12.16 20.97
N THR A 265 -21.16 -12.50 20.83
CA THR A 265 -22.12 -11.73 20.03
C THR A 265 -23.29 -11.32 20.93
N ARG A 266 -23.70 -10.06 20.85
CA ARG A 266 -24.86 -9.53 21.56
C ARG A 266 -25.84 -8.92 20.56
N PRO A 267 -27.10 -9.39 20.55
CA PRO A 267 -28.11 -8.82 19.67
C PRO A 267 -28.43 -7.38 20.09
N LEU A 268 -28.58 -6.49 19.11
CA LEU A 268 -29.07 -5.13 19.34
C LEU A 268 -30.60 -5.17 19.28
N THR A 269 -31.24 -5.68 20.33
CA THR A 269 -32.72 -5.75 20.39
C THR A 269 -33.34 -4.39 20.73
N GLY A 270 -34.42 -4.03 20.02
CA GLY A 270 -35.38 -3.01 20.45
C GLY A 270 -35.87 -2.11 19.32
N THR A 271 -37.19 -1.90 19.26
CA THR A 271 -37.88 -0.87 18.47
C THR A 271 -37.56 0.52 19.02
N ALA A 272 -36.40 1.07 18.65
CA ALA A 272 -36.18 2.51 18.67
C ALA A 272 -35.89 2.95 17.24
N GLY A 273 -36.25 4.20 16.92
CA GLY A 273 -36.28 4.74 15.56
C GLY A 273 -34.99 4.52 14.76
N ILE A 274 -35.12 4.70 13.45
CA ILE A 274 -34.01 4.74 12.50
C ILE A 274 -32.87 5.58 13.10
N ASP A 275 -31.65 5.03 13.10
CA ASP A 275 -30.41 5.66 13.61
C ASP A 275 -30.24 5.78 15.14
N ALA A 276 -31.00 5.02 15.95
CA ALA A 276 -30.74 4.96 17.40
C ALA A 276 -29.36 4.34 17.72
N THR A 277 -28.54 5.07 18.50
CA THR A 277 -27.26 4.57 19.00
C THR A 277 -27.48 3.59 20.16
N ARG A 278 -26.90 2.39 20.08
CA ARG A 278 -26.93 1.37 21.14
C ARG A 278 -25.53 1.16 21.69
N THR A 279 -25.40 1.10 23.01
CA THR A 279 -24.10 0.90 23.67
C THR A 279 -24.04 -0.45 24.37
N VAL A 280 -22.94 -1.16 24.18
CA VAL A 280 -22.65 -2.47 24.76
C VAL A 280 -21.23 -2.46 25.31
N THR A 281 -21.04 -3.02 26.51
CA THR A 281 -19.72 -3.07 27.15
C THR A 281 -19.27 -4.51 27.37
N TRP A 282 -18.01 -4.79 27.05
CA TRP A 282 -17.29 -6.03 27.37
C TRP A 282 -16.12 -5.75 28.30
N LYS A 283 -15.70 -6.79 29.02
CA LYS A 283 -14.45 -6.78 29.78
C LYS A 283 -13.49 -7.81 29.20
N LEU A 284 -12.28 -7.37 28.90
CA LEU A 284 -11.18 -8.22 28.49
C LEU A 284 -10.28 -8.46 29.70
N ASP A 285 -9.97 -9.71 29.97
CA ASP A 285 -9.05 -10.10 31.05
C ASP A 285 -7.82 -10.77 30.44
N GLY A 286 -6.69 -10.06 30.51
CA GLY A 286 -5.41 -10.53 29.99
C GLY A 286 -4.84 -11.73 30.73
N ARG A 287 -5.28 -12.06 31.96
CA ARG A 287 -4.80 -13.26 32.67
C ARG A 287 -5.57 -14.51 32.31
N SER A 288 -6.77 -14.35 31.75
CA SER A 288 -7.47 -15.49 31.17
C SER A 288 -6.73 -15.88 29.89
N GLY A 289 -6.28 -17.13 29.76
CA GLY A 289 -5.64 -17.66 28.53
C GLY A 289 -6.54 -17.56 27.28
N ALA A 290 -7.76 -17.06 27.45
CA ALA A 290 -8.78 -16.89 26.45
C ALA A 290 -9.27 -15.42 26.29
N GLY A 291 -8.73 -14.47 27.06
CA GLY A 291 -8.89 -13.01 26.97
C GLY A 291 -10.30 -12.41 27.14
N LEU A 292 -11.37 -13.22 27.08
CA LEU A 292 -12.76 -12.80 27.11
C LEU A 292 -13.48 -13.34 28.35
N LEU A 293 -13.99 -12.44 29.19
CA LEU A 293 -14.93 -12.77 30.25
C LEU A 293 -16.35 -12.41 29.80
N ALA A 294 -17.21 -13.41 29.64
CA ALA A 294 -18.65 -13.18 29.75
C ALA A 294 -18.94 -12.80 31.21
N SER A 295 -19.82 -11.83 31.46
CA SER A 295 -20.23 -11.46 32.82
C SER A 295 -20.70 -12.71 33.58
N GLY A 296 -19.90 -13.16 34.57
CA GLY A 296 -20.32 -14.16 35.56
C GLY A 296 -19.71 -15.57 35.51
N VAL A 297 -18.72 -15.89 34.67
CA VAL A 297 -18.08 -17.23 34.69
C VAL A 297 -16.57 -17.16 34.46
N SER A 298 -15.79 -17.77 35.35
CA SER A 298 -14.33 -17.94 35.19
C SER A 298 -13.98 -19.06 34.21
N PRO A 299 -13.08 -18.86 33.23
CA PRO A 299 -12.66 -19.91 32.31
C PRO A 299 -11.40 -20.67 32.78
N PRO A 300 -11.19 -21.92 32.31
CA PRO A 300 -9.93 -22.66 32.51
C PRO A 300 -8.82 -22.15 31.58
N ALA A 301 -7.57 -22.32 32.01
CA ALA A 301 -6.37 -21.92 31.29
C ALA A 301 -6.09 -22.83 30.07
N SER A 302 -5.76 -22.22 28.92
CA SER A 302 -5.22 -22.92 27.75
C SER A 302 -4.09 -22.09 27.15
N GLU A 303 -2.99 -22.75 26.80
CA GLU A 303 -1.81 -22.19 26.12
C GLU A 303 -2.12 -21.94 24.64
N ALA A 304 -2.78 -20.83 24.34
CA ALA A 304 -2.88 -20.31 22.98
C ALA A 304 -1.96 -19.10 22.85
N HIS A 305 -1.28 -18.95 21.69
CA HIS A 305 -0.61 -17.69 21.38
C HIS A 305 -1.65 -16.57 21.46
N PRO A 306 -1.36 -15.45 22.15
CA PRO A 306 -2.34 -14.37 22.28
C PRO A 306 -2.70 -13.85 20.90
N PRO A 307 -3.98 -13.55 20.66
CA PRO A 307 -4.41 -13.05 19.37
C PRO A 307 -3.77 -11.71 19.04
N ALA A 308 -3.38 -11.53 17.77
CA ALA A 308 -2.69 -10.33 17.30
C ALA A 308 -3.59 -9.08 17.26
N GLU A 309 -4.91 -9.26 17.31
CA GLU A 309 -5.90 -8.19 17.19
C GLU A 309 -7.17 -8.49 18.00
N LEU A 310 -7.77 -7.42 18.51
CA LEU A 310 -9.13 -7.36 19.04
C LEU A 310 -10.01 -6.83 17.91
N VAL A 311 -11.04 -7.59 17.53
CA VAL A 311 -11.96 -7.18 16.49
C VAL A 311 -13.32 -6.90 17.11
N VAL A 312 -13.78 -5.67 16.95
CA VAL A 312 -15.13 -5.26 17.33
C VAL A 312 -15.91 -5.05 16.06
N GLY A 313 -17.08 -5.67 15.92
CA GLY A 313 -17.87 -5.54 14.72
C GLY A 313 -19.36 -5.34 14.95
N LEU A 314 -19.99 -4.70 13.97
CA LEU A 314 -21.44 -4.62 13.80
C LEU A 314 -21.81 -5.46 12.58
N VAL A 315 -22.86 -6.26 12.72
CA VAL A 315 -23.51 -6.94 11.60
C VAL A 315 -24.97 -6.50 11.56
N ALA A 316 -25.46 -6.10 10.38
CA ALA A 316 -26.84 -5.64 10.20
C ALA A 316 -27.45 -6.14 8.89
N GLY A 317 -28.65 -6.70 8.97
CA GLY A 317 -29.38 -7.32 7.86
C GLY A 317 -30.85 -6.93 7.79
N THR A 318 -31.46 -7.20 6.63
CA THR A 318 -32.90 -7.03 6.40
C THR A 318 -33.71 -8.20 6.94
N THR A 319 -33.08 -9.36 7.19
CA THR A 319 -33.66 -10.57 7.76
C THR A 319 -32.89 -11.00 9.01
N SER A 320 -33.47 -11.90 9.80
CA SER A 320 -32.82 -12.49 10.98
C SER A 320 -31.63 -13.40 10.62
N ASP A 321 -31.53 -13.86 9.37
CA ASP A 321 -30.37 -14.56 8.85
C ASP A 321 -29.27 -13.55 8.44
N LEU A 322 -28.24 -13.45 9.28
CA LEU A 322 -27.13 -12.52 9.11
C LEU A 322 -25.97 -13.09 8.29
N ALA A 323 -26.15 -14.22 7.60
CA ALA A 323 -25.10 -14.81 6.77
C ALA A 323 -24.61 -13.85 5.67
N ARG A 324 -25.53 -13.10 5.05
CA ARG A 324 -25.26 -12.11 3.97
C ARG A 324 -25.48 -10.66 4.41
N ALA A 325 -25.45 -10.41 5.71
CA ALA A 325 -25.63 -9.07 6.27
C ALA A 325 -24.40 -8.18 6.02
N LEU A 326 -24.61 -6.87 6.03
CA LEU A 326 -23.52 -5.91 6.00
C LEU A 326 -22.72 -5.99 7.29
N ARG A 327 -21.40 -5.83 7.19
CA ARG A 327 -20.50 -5.86 8.34
C ARG A 327 -19.55 -4.68 8.36
N TRP A 328 -19.35 -4.17 9.57
CA TRP A 328 -18.36 -3.16 9.91
C TRP A 328 -17.49 -3.74 11.02
N GLU A 329 -16.18 -3.54 10.93
CA GLU A 329 -15.22 -3.95 11.94
C GLU A 329 -14.27 -2.81 12.27
N GLU A 330 -13.99 -2.62 13.55
CA GLU A 330 -12.78 -1.94 14.01
C GLU A 330 -11.82 -3.02 14.53
N ARG A 331 -10.61 -3.08 13.94
CA ARG A 331 -9.56 -4.03 14.30
C ARG A 331 -8.46 -3.30 15.05
N ILE A 332 -8.29 -3.62 16.32
CA ILE A 332 -7.36 -2.96 17.24
C ILE A 332 -6.19 -3.92 17.48
N PRO A 333 -4.96 -3.57 17.07
CA PRO A 333 -3.81 -4.43 17.32
C PRO A 333 -3.56 -4.49 18.83
N LEU A 334 -3.22 -5.69 19.31
CA LEU A 334 -2.94 -5.92 20.72
C LEU A 334 -1.72 -6.80 20.92
N ARG A 335 -1.15 -6.70 22.10
CA ARG A 335 -0.09 -7.57 22.59
C ARG A 335 -0.35 -7.90 24.05
N GLN A 336 -0.19 -9.17 24.41
CA GLN A 336 -0.17 -9.61 25.80
C GLN A 336 1.28 -9.61 26.29
N ARG A 337 1.54 -9.04 27.46
CA ARG A 337 2.84 -9.09 28.14
C ARG A 337 2.97 -10.40 28.93
N PRO A 338 4.21 -10.82 29.28
CA PRO A 338 4.45 -12.05 30.06
C PRO A 338 3.77 -12.08 31.44
N ASP A 339 3.47 -10.93 32.03
CA ASP A 339 2.76 -10.78 33.30
C ASP A 339 1.22 -10.92 33.17
N GLY A 340 0.73 -11.15 31.95
CA GLY A 340 -0.69 -11.24 31.62
C GLY A 340 -1.35 -9.88 31.36
N SER A 341 -0.64 -8.76 31.37
CA SER A 341 -1.24 -7.46 31.02
C SER A 341 -1.48 -7.38 29.50
N LEU A 342 -2.54 -6.67 29.10
CA LEU A 342 -2.81 -6.34 27.71
C LEU A 342 -2.31 -4.94 27.39
N VAL A 343 -1.82 -4.77 26.15
CA VAL A 343 -1.44 -3.48 25.57
C VAL A 343 -2.15 -3.38 24.21
N LEU A 344 -2.86 -2.28 23.98
CA LEU A 344 -3.57 -2.00 22.71
C LEU A 344 -3.16 -0.63 22.16
N LEU A 345 -3.16 -0.49 20.84
CA LEU A 345 -3.06 0.81 20.18
C LEU A 345 -4.41 1.21 19.60
N ALA A 346 -5.05 2.20 20.22
CA ALA A 346 -6.37 2.70 19.85
C ALA A 346 -6.32 4.13 19.31
N PRO A 347 -7.22 4.54 18.41
CA PRO A 347 -8.25 3.72 17.77
C PRO A 347 -7.69 2.66 16.81
N GLY A 348 -8.49 1.65 16.52
CA GLY A 348 -8.17 0.60 15.56
C GLY A 348 -8.30 1.04 14.10
N GLN A 349 -8.22 0.06 13.21
CA GLN A 349 -8.46 0.24 11.78
C GLN A 349 -9.88 -0.15 11.42
N GLY A 350 -10.56 0.70 10.65
CA GLY A 350 -11.92 0.45 10.20
C GLY A 350 -11.95 -0.41 8.92
N PHE A 351 -12.89 -1.36 8.88
CA PHE A 351 -13.14 -2.21 7.74
C PHE A 351 -14.64 -2.36 7.49
N ARG A 352 -15.02 -2.43 6.22
CA ARG A 352 -16.38 -2.75 5.80
C ARG A 352 -16.37 -3.91 4.84
N GLN A 353 -17.25 -4.88 5.07
CA GLN A 353 -17.50 -5.96 4.13
C GLN A 353 -18.52 -5.45 3.10
N VAL A 354 -18.15 -5.49 1.82
CA VAL A 354 -19.02 -5.06 0.71
C VAL A 354 -19.34 -6.30 -0.14
N PRO A 355 -20.54 -6.88 0.00
CA PRO A 355 -20.90 -8.15 -0.67
C PRO A 355 -20.83 -8.10 -2.22
N GLU A 356 -20.94 -6.90 -2.80
CA GLU A 356 -20.98 -6.69 -4.26
C GLU A 356 -19.59 -6.56 -4.91
N LEU A 357 -18.53 -6.41 -4.11
CA LEU A 357 -17.13 -6.37 -4.58
C LEU A 357 -16.49 -7.75 -4.41
N TYR A 358 -16.27 -8.45 -5.53
CA TYR A 358 -15.47 -9.69 -5.65
C TYR A 358 -15.42 -10.57 -4.39
N GLY A 359 -16.50 -11.33 -4.11
CA GLY A 359 -16.46 -12.44 -3.15
C GLY A 359 -16.41 -12.05 -1.66
N ASP A 360 -17.27 -11.11 -1.23
CA ASP A 360 -17.36 -10.66 0.17
C ASP A 360 -16.08 -10.01 0.71
N ALA A 361 -15.39 -9.23 -0.12
CA ALA A 361 -14.12 -8.59 0.22
C ALA A 361 -14.28 -7.56 1.36
N TRP A 362 -13.32 -7.58 2.29
CA TRP A 362 -13.14 -6.53 3.28
C TRP A 362 -12.37 -5.36 2.66
N VAL A 363 -12.93 -4.16 2.78
CA VAL A 363 -12.33 -2.92 2.32
C VAL A 363 -12.01 -2.06 3.53
N GLN A 364 -10.81 -1.48 3.58
CA GLN A 364 -10.45 -0.51 4.61
C GLN A 364 -11.26 0.77 4.42
N ALA A 365 -12.04 1.13 5.44
CA ALA A 365 -12.95 2.26 5.38
C ALA A 365 -13.24 2.82 6.77
N THR A 366 -13.59 4.10 6.84
CA THR A 366 -14.07 4.72 8.07
C THR A 366 -15.32 3.99 8.55
N VAL A 367 -15.31 3.61 9.82
CA VAL A 367 -16.47 3.01 10.50
C VAL A 367 -17.12 3.97 11.51
N THR A 368 -16.42 5.06 11.84
CA THR A 368 -16.90 6.13 12.72
C THR A 368 -18.25 6.66 12.25
N GLY A 369 -19.19 6.83 13.18
CA GLY A 369 -20.58 7.20 12.90
C GLY A 369 -21.52 6.01 12.74
N THR A 370 -21.01 4.83 12.34
CA THR A 370 -21.77 3.56 12.37
C THR A 370 -21.35 2.68 13.55
N LEU A 371 -20.05 2.59 13.79
CA LEU A 371 -19.43 1.84 14.87
C LEU A 371 -18.42 2.74 15.57
N GLY A 372 -18.59 2.95 16.88
CA GLY A 372 -17.65 3.63 17.74
C GLY A 372 -17.14 2.68 18.80
N VAL A 373 -15.82 2.59 18.95
CA VAL A 373 -15.17 1.74 19.96
C VAL A 373 -14.33 2.60 20.88
N ALA A 374 -14.61 2.51 22.17
CA ALA A 374 -13.79 3.10 23.22
C ALA A 374 -13.19 1.99 24.07
N VAL A 375 -11.86 1.99 24.16
CA VAL A 375 -11.10 1.11 25.05
C VAL A 375 -10.46 1.93 26.16
N GLU A 376 -10.65 1.46 27.39
CA GLU A 376 -10.19 2.10 28.63
C GLU A 376 -9.63 1.00 29.55
N SER A 377 -8.51 1.28 30.23
CA SER A 377 -8.02 0.41 31.30
C SER A 377 -9.04 0.41 32.44
N ALA A 378 -9.48 -0.76 32.90
CA ALA A 378 -10.40 -0.82 34.02
C ALA A 378 -9.70 -0.27 35.27
N SER A 379 -10.11 0.91 35.73
CA SER A 379 -9.63 1.43 37.02
C SER A 379 -10.09 0.47 38.13
N LEU A 380 -9.19 0.15 39.06
CA LEU A 380 -9.54 -0.51 40.33
C LEU A 380 -10.39 0.45 41.17
N SER A 381 -11.65 0.66 40.78
CA SER A 381 -12.58 1.45 41.58
C SER A 381 -13.08 0.61 42.76
N ASN A 382 -12.71 1.03 43.97
CA ASN A 382 -13.16 0.60 45.29
C ASN A 382 -13.06 -0.89 45.65
N ARG A 383 -11.87 -1.26 46.14
CA ARG A 383 -11.73 -2.24 47.24
C ARG A 383 -11.55 -1.47 48.56
N ALA A 384 -12.49 -0.59 48.88
CA ALA A 384 -12.63 0.09 50.16
C ALA A 384 -14.13 0.14 50.45
N ASP A 385 -14.61 -0.94 51.07
CA ASP A 385 -15.86 -1.08 51.85
C ASP A 385 -16.17 -2.58 51.94
N ARG A 386 -15.40 -3.28 52.79
CA ARG A 386 -15.81 -4.50 53.47
C ARG A 386 -15.25 -4.49 54.87
#